data_AF-A0A161SPV8-F1
#
_entry.id   AF-A0A161SPV8-F1
#
_cell.length_a   1.000
_cell.length_b   1.000
_cell.length_c   1.000
_cell.angle_alpha   90.00
_cell.angle_beta   90.00
_cell.angle_gamma   90.00
#
_symmetry.space_group_name_H-M   'P 1'
#
loop_
_entity.id
_entity.type
_entity.pdbx_description
1 polymer ?
#
loop_
_entity_poly.entity_id
_entity_poly.type
_entity_poly.pdbx_seq_one_letter_code
_entity_poly.pdbx_strand_id
1 'polypeptide(L)'
;MFSGAAVVAGAVAVVFLAAGDGVSAPHLTGPLALLPRWGHAGVWLLLSIAFVVAAVRTRWQWMSGLLALVAAVIYALLVLALVAA
;
A
#
# COMPACT_ATOMS: atom_id res chain seq x y z
N MET A 1 -8.46 -8.31 -16.35
CA MET A 1 -8.67 -7.23 -15.35
C MET A 1 -7.61 -7.25 -14.26
N PHE A 2 -7.44 -8.34 -13.50
CA PHE A 2 -6.49 -8.39 -12.38
C PHE A 2 -5.02 -8.15 -12.77
N SER A 3 -4.53 -8.71 -13.89
CA SER A 3 -3.14 -8.48 -14.33
C SER A 3 -2.85 -7.01 -14.62
N GLY A 4 -3.79 -6.29 -15.24
CA GLY A 4 -3.65 -4.85 -15.47
C GLY A 4 -3.62 -4.06 -14.15
N ALA A 5 -4.50 -4.40 -13.20
CA ALA A 5 -4.49 -3.81 -11.87
C ALA A 5 -3.19 -4.10 -11.10
N ALA A 6 -2.63 -5.31 -11.22
CA ALA A 6 -1.34 -5.67 -10.62
C ALA A 6 -0.18 -4.83 -11.17
N VAL A 7 -0.14 -4.63 -12.49
CA VAL A 7 0.89 -3.80 -13.15
C VAL A 7 0.78 -2.35 -12.72
N VAL A 8 -0.42 -1.78 -12.74
CA VAL A 8 -0.63 -0.38 -12.31
C VAL A 8 -0.26 -0.22 -10.84
N ALA A 9 -0.75 -1.10 -9.96
CA ALA A 9 -0.44 -1.05 -8.54
C ALA A 9 1.08 -1.20 -8.29
N GLY A 10 1.73 -2.10 -9.01
CA GLY A 10 3.18 -2.30 -8.91
C GLY A 10 3.96 -1.08 -9.39
N ALA A 11 3.55 -0.46 -10.50
CA ALA A 11 4.18 0.77 -11.00
C ALA A 11 4.06 1.92 -10.00
N VAL A 12 2.89 2.11 -9.40
CA VAL A 12 2.69 3.13 -8.36
C VAL A 12 3.53 2.82 -7.12
N ALA A 13 3.64 1.56 -6.71
CA ALA A 13 4.53 1.17 -5.62
C ALA A 13 5.99 1.55 -5.90
N VAL A 14 6.48 1.29 -7.12
CA VAL A 14 7.85 1.67 -7.53
C VAL A 14 8.04 3.19 -7.48
N VAL A 15 7.05 3.97 -7.93
CA VAL A 15 7.11 5.44 -7.85
C VAL A 15 7.25 5.89 -6.40
N PHE A 16 6.44 5.37 -5.47
CA PHE A 16 6.54 5.73 -4.06
C PHE A 16 7.82 5.22 -3.40
N LEU A 17 8.35 4.05 -3.80
CA LEU A 17 9.65 3.57 -3.33
C LEU A 17 10.80 4.48 -3.79
N ALA A 18 10.72 5.02 -5.00
CA ALA A 18 11.78 5.83 -5.60
C ALA A 18 11.72 7.32 -5.19
N ALA A 19 10.53 7.91 -5.26
CA ALA A 19 10.31 9.33 -4.96
C ALA A 19 10.06 9.60 -3.47
N GLY A 20 9.69 8.56 -2.72
CA GLY A 20 9.12 8.74 -1.40
C GLY A 20 7.70 9.32 -1.48
N ASP A 21 7.07 9.43 -0.31
CA ASP A 21 5.69 9.87 -0.19
C ASP A 21 5.52 11.39 -0.30
N GLY A 22 6.62 12.17 -0.22
CA GLY A 22 6.61 13.63 -0.26
C GLY A 22 5.89 14.28 0.94
N VAL A 23 5.28 13.48 1.81
CA VAL A 23 4.55 13.93 2.99
C VAL A 23 5.52 14.16 4.15
N SER A 24 5.68 15.42 4.53
CA SER A 24 6.47 15.80 5.71
C SER A 24 5.60 15.73 6.95
N ALA A 25 5.92 14.79 7.86
CA ALA A 25 5.24 14.66 9.15
C ALA A 25 6.26 14.66 10.30
N PRO A 26 6.89 15.82 10.58
CA PRO A 26 8.00 15.92 11.54
C PRO A 26 7.61 15.64 12.99
N HIS A 27 6.31 15.66 13.30
CA HIS A 27 5.76 15.29 14.62
C HIS A 27 5.66 13.78 14.84
N LEU A 28 5.71 12.95 13.77
CA LEU A 28 5.74 11.50 13.90
C LEU A 28 7.14 11.05 14.30
N THR A 29 7.23 10.28 15.39
CA THR A 29 8.49 9.78 15.93
C THR A 29 8.48 8.25 16.05
N GLY A 30 9.67 7.67 16.21
CA GLY A 30 9.81 6.22 16.36
C GLY A 30 9.27 5.45 15.14
N PRO A 31 8.62 4.29 15.34
CA PRO A 31 8.09 3.47 14.25
C PRO A 31 7.05 4.18 13.37
N LEU A 32 6.33 5.16 13.90
CA LEU A 32 5.32 5.92 13.14
C LEU A 32 5.94 6.85 12.09
N ALA A 33 7.20 7.27 12.28
CA ALA A 33 7.94 8.04 11.28
C ALA A 33 8.20 7.25 9.99
N LEU A 34 8.00 5.93 9.99
CA LEU A 34 8.09 5.09 8.80
C LEU A 34 6.80 5.15 7.95
N LEU A 35 5.66 5.56 8.52
CA LEU A 35 4.38 5.60 7.79
C LEU A 35 4.42 6.59 6.62
N PRO A 36 4.82 7.87 6.78
CA PRO A 36 4.91 8.80 5.66
C PRO A 36 6.13 8.56 4.77
N ARG A 37 6.97 7.56 5.07
CA ARG A 37 8.13 7.22 4.25
C ARG A 37 7.85 6.03 3.33
N TRP A 38 7.09 5.06 3.83
CA TRP A 38 6.87 3.77 3.16
C TRP A 38 5.41 3.34 3.09
N GLY A 39 4.49 4.12 3.65
CA GLY A 39 3.08 3.73 3.79
C GLY A 39 2.40 3.50 2.46
N HIS A 40 2.42 4.47 1.54
CA HIS A 40 1.80 4.25 0.24
C HIS A 40 2.53 3.20 -0.58
N ALA A 41 3.87 3.17 -0.56
CA ALA A 41 4.65 2.13 -1.23
C ALA A 41 4.22 0.72 -0.79
N GLY A 42 4.07 0.51 0.52
CA GLY A 42 3.63 -0.75 1.11
C GLY A 42 2.19 -1.12 0.74
N VAL A 43 1.27 -0.16 0.77
CA VAL A 43 -0.14 -0.35 0.36
C VAL A 43 -0.23 -0.79 -1.10
N TRP A 44 0.45 -0.07 -1.99
CA TRP A 44 0.43 -0.37 -3.42
C TRP A 44 1.12 -1.69 -3.75
N LEU A 45 2.19 -2.03 -3.02
CA LEU A 45 2.85 -3.33 -3.15
C LEU A 45 1.93 -4.48 -2.72
N LEU A 46 1.27 -4.38 -1.57
CA LEU A 46 0.33 -5.39 -1.08
C LEU A 46 -0.84 -5.60 -2.04
N LEU A 47 -1.40 -4.50 -2.58
CA LEU A 47 -2.45 -4.57 -3.61
C LEU A 47 -1.95 -5.22 -4.89
N SER A 48 -0.74 -4.87 -5.35
CA SER A 48 -0.12 -5.51 -6.52
C SER A 48 -0.02 -7.03 -6.32
N ILE A 49 0.47 -7.49 -5.17
CA ILE A 49 0.53 -8.93 -4.82
C ILE A 49 -0.88 -9.55 -4.77
N ALA A 50 -1.85 -8.88 -4.15
CA ALA A 50 -3.23 -9.36 -4.08
C ALA A 50 -3.84 -9.59 -5.48
N PHE A 51 -3.58 -8.66 -6.41
CA PHE A 51 -4.01 -8.76 -7.80
C PHE A 51 -3.23 -9.82 -8.58
N VAL A 52 -1.92 -9.99 -8.35
CA VAL A 52 -1.15 -11.10 -8.93
C VAL A 52 -1.74 -12.44 -8.50
N VAL A 53 -2.02 -12.63 -7.21
CA VAL A 53 -2.65 -13.85 -6.68
C VAL A 53 -4.02 -14.07 -7.33
N ALA A 54 -4.85 -13.04 -7.44
CA ALA A 54 -6.16 -13.13 -8.08
C ALA A 54 -6.06 -13.42 -9.59
N ALA A 55 -5.05 -12.87 -10.27
CA ALA A 55 -4.79 -13.10 -11.69
C ALA A 55 -4.37 -14.56 -11.95
N VAL A 56 -3.43 -15.09 -11.17
CA VAL A 56 -2.95 -16.48 -11.27
C VAL A 56 -4.08 -17.48 -10.99
N ARG A 57 -4.95 -17.15 -10.02
CA ARG A 57 -6.09 -18.01 -9.65
C ARG A 57 -7.34 -17.76 -10.47
N THR A 58 -7.33 -16.78 -11.37
CA THR A 58 -8.47 -16.29 -12.18
C THR A 58 -9.74 -15.93 -11.40
N ARG A 59 -9.64 -15.77 -10.07
CA ARG A 59 -10.72 -15.39 -9.16
C ARG A 59 -10.17 -14.67 -7.93
N TRP A 60 -10.98 -13.82 -7.31
CA TRP A 60 -10.64 -13.23 -6.02
C TRP A 60 -10.69 -14.30 -4.92
N GLN A 61 -9.67 -14.37 -4.07
CA GLN A 61 -9.54 -15.39 -3.03
C GLN A 61 -9.36 -14.77 -1.66
N TRP A 62 -9.56 -15.58 -0.61
CA TRP A 62 -9.33 -15.15 0.76
C TRP A 62 -7.94 -14.52 0.96
N MET A 63 -6.90 -15.10 0.35
CA MET A 63 -5.53 -14.55 0.44
C MET A 63 -5.41 -13.15 -0.19
N SER A 64 -6.03 -12.92 -1.36
CA SER A 64 -6.11 -11.59 -1.97
C SER A 64 -6.89 -10.61 -1.08
N GLY A 65 -7.98 -11.09 -0.46
CA GLY A 65 -8.76 -10.32 0.50
C GLY A 65 -7.96 -9.95 1.75
N LEU A 66 -7.16 -10.87 2.29
CA LEU A 66 -6.30 -10.63 3.45
C LEU A 66 -5.24 -9.57 3.14
N LEU A 67 -4.57 -9.68 1.99
CA LEU A 67 -3.59 -8.69 1.55
C LEU A 67 -4.22 -7.31 1.37
N ALA A 68 -5.40 -7.25 0.74
CA ALA A 68 -6.14 -6.01 0.58
C ALA A 68 -6.60 -5.42 1.93
N LEU A 69 -6.99 -6.27 2.89
CA LEU A 69 -7.35 -5.84 4.25
C LEU A 69 -6.15 -5.25 4.98
N VAL A 70 -4.98 -5.90 4.92
CA VAL A 70 -3.74 -5.37 5.51
C VAL A 70 -3.39 -4.03 4.87
N ALA A 71 -3.49 -3.92 3.54
CA ALA A 71 -3.27 -2.66 2.83
C ALA A 71 -4.26 -1.57 3.31
N ALA A 72 -5.54 -1.90 3.48
CA ALA A 72 -6.55 -0.98 3.98
C ALA A 72 -6.26 -0.51 5.41
N VAL A 73 -5.78 -1.40 6.29
CA VAL A 73 -5.39 -1.05 7.66
C VAL A 73 -4.18 -0.11 7.66
N ILE A 74 -3.15 -0.39 6.87
CA ILE A 74 -1.97 0.49 6.75
C ILE A 74 -2.39 1.86 6.24
N TYR A 75 -3.25 1.91 5.22
CA TYR A 75 -3.75 3.17 4.68
C TYR A 75 -4.58 3.95 5.71
N ALA A 76 -5.46 3.28 6.46
CA ALA A 76 -6.23 3.91 7.53
C ALA A 76 -5.33 4.49 8.62
N LEU A 77 -4.28 3.77 9.04
CA LEU A 77 -3.30 4.28 10.00
C LEU A 77 -2.54 5.49 9.46
N LEU A 78 -2.19 5.49 8.17
CA LEU A 78 -1.55 6.62 7.51
C LEU A 78 -2.47 7.84 7.48
N VAL A 79 -3.75 7.67 7.12
CA VAL A 79 -4.74 8.76 7.14
C VAL A 79 -4.94 9.29 8.56
N LEU A 80 -5.10 8.41 9.54
CA LEU A 80 -5.22 8.78 10.95
C LEU A 80 -4.00 9.58 11.42
N ALA A 81 -2.79 9.12 11.11
CA ALA A 81 -1.56 9.79 11.48
C ALA A 81 -1.45 11.19 10.85
N LEU A 82 -1.98 11.38 9.64
CA LEU A 82 -1.92 12.67 8.92
C LEU A 82 -3.04 13.63 9.30
N VAL A 83 -4.19 13.13 9.72
CA VAL A 83 -5.33 13.97 10.14
C VAL A 83 -5.23 14.34 11.63
N ALA A 84 -4.63 13.48 12.45
CA ALA A 84 -4.36 13.77 13.87
C ALA A 84 -3.12 14.66 14.10
N ALA A 85 -2.43 15.02 13.02
CA ALA A 85 -1.24 15.86 12.96
C ALA A 85 -1.57 17.35 12.83
#